data_AF-A0A433SRM5-F1
#
_entry.id   AF-A0A433SRM5-F1
#
_cell.length_a   1.000
_cell.length_b   1.000
_cell.length_c   1.000
_cell.angle_alpha   90.00
_cell.angle_beta   90.00
_cell.angle_gamma   90.00
#
_symmetry.space_group_name_H-M   'P 1'
#
loop_
_entity.id
_entity.type
_entity.pdbx_description
1 polymer ?
#
loop_
_entity_poly.entity_id
_entity_poly.type
_entity_poly.pdbx_seq_one_letter_code
_entity_poly.pdbx_strand_id
1 'polypeptide(L)'
;MSLQLTACVFALLVCSALAQPACEGKRQCIDTAACVSGKCVCQAPYVWGDGTFACYRQNAVAAELKNDPKLTNFNNETVPFPYPCRYLVTHVRQELKDNDKNVIGNCEFKVHAFNAKAKGKFFTHGFDVAVKITYDEGTVVKMSSRNYGTADNGVYSFMKKGTMGEYLPDGPWGDDDIDYKDAQNGIRVELKENSYNNQLVYDFRRCGVTITFVPYDLTSRREQKSIPGLSVAINCAM
;
A
#
# COMPACT_ATOMS: atom_id res chain seq x y z
N MET A 1 -39.10 37.11 -37.27
CA MET A 1 -38.46 37.89 -36.19
C MET A 1 -38.89 37.25 -34.87
N SER A 2 -38.15 36.24 -34.43
CA SER A 2 -37.02 36.33 -33.49
C SER A 2 -37.51 36.37 -32.04
N LEU A 3 -37.81 35.18 -31.51
CA LEU A 3 -37.99 34.95 -30.08
C LEU A 3 -37.24 33.67 -29.68
N GLN A 4 -36.36 33.83 -28.69
CA GLN A 4 -35.90 32.81 -27.74
C GLN A 4 -34.91 31.75 -28.24
N LEU A 5 -33.72 32.21 -28.62
CA LEU A 5 -32.48 31.44 -28.65
C LEU A 5 -31.57 31.94 -27.51
N THR A 6 -32.07 31.90 -26.27
CA THR A 6 -31.35 32.47 -25.11
C THR A 6 -31.62 31.69 -23.81
N ALA A 7 -31.48 30.37 -23.83
CA ALA A 7 -31.65 29.55 -22.61
C ALA A 7 -30.76 28.30 -22.57
N CYS A 8 -29.59 28.30 -23.21
CA CYS A 8 -28.64 27.17 -23.17
C CYS A 8 -27.21 27.53 -22.78
N VAL A 9 -26.97 28.74 -22.24
CA VAL A 9 -25.62 29.17 -21.82
C VAL A 9 -25.44 29.17 -20.28
N PHE A 10 -26.50 28.89 -19.50
CA PHE A 10 -26.48 29.03 -18.04
C PHE A 10 -26.52 27.71 -17.24
N ALA A 11 -26.12 26.58 -17.84
CA ALA A 11 -26.01 25.29 -17.14
C ALA A 11 -24.62 24.62 -17.30
N LEU A 12 -23.60 25.39 -17.70
CA LEU A 12 -22.18 24.97 -17.68
C LEU A 12 -21.40 25.58 -16.50
N LEU A 13 -22.12 26.20 -15.55
CA LEU A 13 -21.53 26.80 -14.36
C LEU A 13 -21.73 25.87 -13.16
N VAL A 14 -20.59 25.41 -12.65
CA VAL A 14 -20.36 24.87 -11.31
C VAL A 14 -20.79 23.42 -11.08
N CYS A 15 -20.15 22.50 -11.82
CA CYS A 15 -19.72 21.23 -11.22
C CYS A 15 -18.18 21.12 -11.21
N SER A 16 -17.49 22.25 -11.05
CA SER A 16 -16.16 22.26 -10.45
C SER A 16 -16.34 21.99 -8.96
N ALA A 17 -16.53 20.72 -8.60
CA ALA A 17 -16.11 20.25 -7.29
C ALA A 17 -14.61 20.55 -7.22
N LEU A 18 -14.26 21.73 -6.71
CA LEU A 18 -12.90 22.11 -6.38
C LEU A 18 -12.42 21.02 -5.42
N ALA A 19 -11.65 20.07 -5.96
CA ALA A 19 -10.88 19.15 -5.15
C ALA A 19 -10.10 20.05 -4.20
N GLN A 20 -10.47 20.02 -2.91
CA GLN A 20 -9.78 20.85 -1.93
C GLN A 20 -8.29 20.56 -2.04
N PRO A 21 -7.44 21.60 -2.07
CA PRO A 21 -6.01 21.41 -2.14
C PRO A 21 -5.58 20.43 -1.05
N ALA A 22 -4.91 19.35 -1.45
CA ALA A 22 -4.51 18.26 -0.59
C ALA A 22 -3.54 18.70 0.53
N CYS A 23 -3.03 19.93 0.46
CA CYS A 23 -2.07 20.47 1.43
C CYS A 23 -2.61 21.59 2.31
N GLU A 24 -3.70 22.24 1.92
CA GLU A 24 -4.35 23.31 2.70
C GLU A 24 -5.71 22.83 3.25
N GLY A 25 -6.10 21.60 2.94
CA GLY A 25 -7.28 20.90 3.45
C GLY A 25 -6.96 19.89 4.54
N LYS A 26 -7.85 18.90 4.70
CA LYS A 26 -7.76 17.86 5.74
C LYS A 26 -6.77 16.73 5.41
N ARG A 27 -6.30 16.65 4.16
CA ARG A 27 -5.31 15.66 3.72
C ARG A 27 -3.89 16.17 3.97
N GLN A 28 -2.96 15.25 4.13
CA GLN A 28 -1.55 15.56 4.34
C GLN A 28 -0.71 14.81 3.30
N CYS A 29 0.34 15.46 2.80
CA CYS A 29 1.32 14.77 1.96
C CYS A 29 2.16 13.82 2.81
N ILE A 30 2.46 12.64 2.26
CA ILE A 30 3.41 11.72 2.86
C ILE A 30 4.83 12.28 2.78
N ASP A 31 5.73 11.81 3.63
CA ASP A 31 7.15 12.23 3.68
C ASP A 31 7.92 12.13 2.35
N THR A 32 7.46 11.31 1.41
CA THR A 32 8.02 11.16 0.06
C THR A 32 7.35 12.04 -1.00
N ALA A 33 6.47 12.95 -0.58
CA ALA A 33 5.79 13.92 -1.43
C ALA A 33 5.88 15.34 -0.84
N ALA A 34 5.84 16.34 -1.70
CA ALA A 34 5.77 17.74 -1.30
C ALA A 34 4.48 18.37 -1.79
N CYS A 35 4.05 19.42 -1.09
CA CYS A 35 2.96 20.22 -1.59
C CYS A 35 3.44 21.15 -2.72
N VAL A 36 2.90 20.95 -3.92
CA VAL A 36 3.13 21.83 -5.07
C VAL A 36 1.77 22.27 -5.60
N SER A 37 1.51 23.59 -5.53
CA SER A 37 0.25 24.19 -6.00
C SER A 37 -1.00 23.52 -5.41
N GLY A 38 -0.97 23.23 -4.11
CA GLY A 38 -2.08 22.60 -3.40
C GLY A 38 -2.28 21.12 -3.69
N LYS A 39 -1.33 20.44 -4.35
CA LYS A 39 -1.37 18.98 -4.58
C LYS A 39 -0.14 18.31 -3.99
N CYS A 40 -0.31 17.10 -3.46
CA CYS A 40 0.82 16.29 -3.02
C CYS A 40 1.47 15.62 -4.23
N VAL A 41 2.69 16.04 -4.54
CA VAL A 41 3.48 15.55 -5.69
C VAL A 41 4.70 14.80 -5.16
N CYS A 42 4.85 13.56 -5.63
CA CYS A 42 5.98 12.70 -5.28
C CYS A 42 7.33 13.40 -5.57
N GLN A 43 8.26 13.30 -4.62
CA GLN A 43 9.58 13.90 -4.71
C GLN A 43 10.61 12.86 -5.15
N ALA A 44 11.68 13.32 -5.81
CA ALA A 44 12.78 12.45 -6.21
C ALA A 44 13.32 11.64 -5.00
N PRO A 45 13.66 10.34 -5.18
CA PRO A 45 13.74 9.61 -6.45
C PRO A 45 12.41 9.00 -6.92
N TYR A 46 11.29 9.32 -6.28
CA TYR A 46 9.96 8.85 -6.68
C TYR A 46 9.40 9.75 -7.78
N VAL A 47 8.84 9.16 -8.82
CA VAL A 47 8.43 9.89 -10.04
C VAL A 47 6.94 9.78 -10.34
N TRP A 48 6.23 8.87 -9.66
CA TRP A 48 4.80 8.67 -9.85
C TRP A 48 4.15 8.12 -8.57
N GLY A 49 2.80 8.17 -8.50
CA GLY A 49 2.01 7.71 -7.37
C GLY A 49 0.99 8.74 -6.88
N ASP A 50 0.40 8.49 -5.73
CA ASP A 50 -0.47 9.42 -5.02
C ASP A 50 0.26 9.92 -3.78
N GLY A 51 0.66 11.20 -3.79
CA GLY A 51 1.42 11.80 -2.69
C GLY A 51 0.67 11.90 -1.35
N THR A 52 -0.58 11.44 -1.26
CA THR A 52 -1.34 11.28 0.00
C THR A 52 -1.42 9.82 0.47
N PHE A 53 -0.81 8.89 -0.28
CA PHE A 53 -0.87 7.47 -0.03
C PHE A 53 0.48 6.76 -0.26
N ALA A 54 0.99 6.74 -1.49
CA ALA A 54 2.24 6.06 -1.82
C ALA A 54 2.91 6.69 -3.05
N CYS A 55 4.23 6.78 -3.01
CA CYS A 55 5.07 7.28 -4.10
C CYS A 55 6.05 6.18 -4.53
N TYR A 56 6.27 6.08 -5.83
CA TYR A 56 6.98 4.96 -6.46
C TYR A 56 8.12 5.44 -7.36
N ARG A 57 9.17 4.63 -7.44
CA ARG A 57 10.29 4.85 -8.35
C ARG A 57 9.89 4.53 -9.79
N GLN A 58 10.67 5.03 -10.76
CA GLN A 58 10.37 4.88 -12.18
C GLN A 58 10.14 3.43 -12.63
N ASN A 59 10.91 2.49 -12.07
CA ASN A 59 10.84 1.07 -12.46
C ASN A 59 9.95 0.23 -11.54
N ALA A 60 9.16 0.87 -10.69
CA ALA A 60 8.19 0.17 -9.88
C ALA A 60 6.84 0.07 -10.59
N VAL A 61 6.14 -1.04 -10.36
CA VAL A 61 4.71 -1.21 -10.63
C VAL A 61 4.00 -1.45 -9.31
N ALA A 62 2.72 -1.09 -9.20
CA ALA A 62 1.98 -1.26 -7.96
C ALA A 62 0.56 -1.80 -8.21
N ALA A 63 0.10 -2.63 -7.28
CA ALA A 63 -1.31 -2.99 -7.14
C ALA A 63 -1.84 -2.34 -5.85
N GLU A 64 -2.96 -1.65 -5.95
CA GLU A 64 -3.50 -0.83 -4.86
C GLU A 64 -4.97 -1.17 -4.56
N LEU A 65 -5.32 -1.18 -3.28
CA LEU A 65 -6.69 -1.21 -2.76
C LEU A 65 -6.91 0.09 -1.98
N LYS A 66 -7.80 0.96 -2.45
CA LYS A 66 -8.02 2.28 -1.80
C LYS A 66 -9.50 2.55 -1.53
N ASN A 67 -9.78 3.30 -0.45
CA ASN A 67 -11.10 3.82 -0.07
C ASN A 67 -12.19 2.73 0.10
N ASP A 68 -13.43 2.99 -0.38
CA ASP A 68 -14.45 1.95 -0.60
C ASP A 68 -13.87 0.99 -1.65
N PRO A 69 -13.39 -0.21 -1.26
CA PRO A 69 -12.17 -0.76 -1.82
C PRO A 69 -12.29 -0.89 -3.33
N LYS A 70 -11.48 -0.09 -4.02
CA LYS A 70 -11.23 -0.23 -5.46
C LYS A 70 -9.87 -0.86 -5.60
N LEU A 71 -9.82 -1.99 -6.31
CA LEU A 71 -8.59 -2.65 -6.67
C LEU A 71 -8.11 -2.07 -8.00
N THR A 72 -6.93 -1.48 -8.01
CA THR A 72 -6.15 -1.18 -9.22
C THR A 72 -5.05 -2.24 -9.31
N ASN A 73 -5.02 -3.01 -10.41
CA ASN A 73 -4.01 -4.04 -10.62
C ASN A 73 -2.72 -3.46 -11.25
N PHE A 74 -1.70 -4.31 -11.45
CA PHE A 74 -0.43 -3.90 -12.05
C PHE A 74 -0.53 -3.38 -13.50
N ASN A 75 -1.64 -3.67 -14.19
CA ASN A 75 -1.95 -3.18 -15.55
C ASN A 75 -2.76 -1.88 -15.53
N ASN A 76 -2.94 -1.27 -14.35
CA ASN A 76 -3.73 -0.05 -14.16
C ASN A 76 -5.24 -0.22 -14.50
N GLU A 77 -5.76 -1.45 -14.42
CA GLU A 77 -7.20 -1.71 -14.50
C GLU A 77 -7.82 -1.57 -13.11
N THR A 78 -8.93 -0.82 -13.02
CA THR A 78 -9.60 -0.58 -11.74
C THR A 78 -10.97 -1.24 -11.69
N VAL A 79 -11.22 -2.03 -10.64
CA VAL A 79 -12.53 -2.64 -10.37
C VAL A 79 -13.00 -2.34 -8.95
N PRO A 80 -14.31 -2.10 -8.73
CA PRO A 80 -14.88 -2.12 -7.39
C PRO A 80 -14.69 -3.51 -6.76
N PHE A 81 -14.18 -3.55 -5.53
CA PHE A 81 -13.86 -4.79 -4.82
C PHE A 81 -14.39 -4.83 -3.36
N PRO A 82 -15.70 -4.61 -3.13
CA PRO A 82 -16.30 -4.51 -1.79
C PRO A 82 -16.57 -5.87 -1.12
N TYR A 83 -15.70 -6.85 -1.33
CA TYR A 83 -15.92 -8.20 -0.79
C TYR A 83 -15.43 -8.29 0.67
N PRO A 84 -16.22 -8.89 1.59
CA PRO A 84 -15.87 -8.99 3.02
C PRO A 84 -14.83 -10.09 3.31
N CYS A 85 -14.37 -10.80 2.29
CA CYS A 85 -13.51 -11.96 2.43
C CYS A 85 -12.04 -11.58 2.38
N ARG A 86 -11.19 -12.55 2.70
CA ARG A 86 -9.76 -12.52 2.41
C ARG A 86 -9.54 -12.91 0.94
N TYR A 87 -8.65 -12.23 0.23
CA TYR A 87 -8.38 -12.45 -1.19
C TYR A 87 -6.92 -12.19 -1.53
N LEU A 88 -6.42 -12.91 -2.52
CA LEU A 88 -5.06 -12.76 -3.03
C LEU A 88 -4.96 -11.47 -3.85
N VAL A 89 -4.12 -10.54 -3.40
CA VAL A 89 -3.82 -9.29 -4.12
C VAL A 89 -2.72 -9.53 -5.14
N THR A 90 -1.67 -10.23 -4.71
CA THR A 90 -0.58 -10.62 -5.61
C THR A 90 0.11 -11.89 -5.15
N HIS A 91 0.59 -12.66 -6.11
CA HIS A 91 1.57 -13.72 -5.92
C HIS A 91 2.69 -13.46 -6.92
N VAL A 92 3.88 -13.13 -6.43
CA VAL A 92 5.01 -12.76 -7.26
C VAL A 92 6.27 -13.53 -6.85
N ARG A 93 7.09 -13.84 -7.85
CA ARG A 93 8.48 -14.27 -7.66
C ARG A 93 9.42 -13.19 -8.17
N GLN A 94 10.47 -12.91 -7.42
CA GLN A 94 11.49 -11.90 -7.73
C GLN A 94 12.88 -12.50 -7.51
N GLU A 95 13.87 -11.97 -8.20
CA GLU A 95 15.27 -12.28 -7.91
C GLU A 95 15.65 -11.69 -6.55
N LEU A 96 16.41 -12.45 -5.76
CA LEU A 96 17.06 -11.96 -4.55
C LEU A 96 18.43 -11.42 -4.94
N LYS A 97 18.66 -10.14 -4.66
CA LYS A 97 19.93 -9.47 -4.96
C LYS A 97 20.69 -9.11 -3.69
N ASP A 98 22.01 -9.19 -3.73
CA ASP A 98 22.88 -8.76 -2.63
C ASP A 98 23.12 -7.23 -2.66
N ASN A 99 24.12 -6.77 -1.90
CA ASN A 99 24.54 -5.36 -1.88
C ASN A 99 25.08 -4.87 -3.23
N ASP A 100 25.79 -5.74 -3.95
CA ASP A 100 26.47 -5.48 -5.22
C ASP A 100 25.56 -5.71 -6.44
N LYS A 101 24.29 -6.06 -6.19
CA LYS A 101 23.24 -6.38 -7.17
C LYS A 101 23.45 -7.70 -7.92
N ASN A 102 24.27 -8.59 -7.37
CA ASN A 102 24.37 -9.96 -7.87
C ASN A 102 23.11 -10.72 -7.48
N VAL A 103 22.60 -11.56 -8.37
CA VAL A 103 21.54 -12.50 -8.04
C VAL A 103 22.13 -13.61 -7.19
N ILE A 104 21.57 -13.83 -6.01
CA ILE A 104 22.01 -14.83 -5.02
C ILE A 104 20.88 -15.80 -4.63
N GLY A 105 19.75 -15.73 -5.34
CA GLY A 105 18.58 -16.54 -5.09
C GLY A 105 17.29 -15.94 -5.63
N ASN A 106 16.18 -16.35 -5.03
CA ASN A 106 14.84 -15.84 -5.35
C ASN A 106 13.98 -15.64 -4.09
N CYS A 107 13.01 -14.76 -4.23
CA CYS A 107 11.94 -14.57 -3.26
C CYS A 107 10.57 -14.88 -3.89
N GLU A 108 9.72 -15.55 -3.13
CA GLU A 108 8.32 -15.77 -3.46
C GLU A 108 7.43 -15.11 -2.41
N PHE A 109 6.56 -14.20 -2.86
CA PHE A 109 5.62 -13.46 -2.02
C PHE A 109 4.19 -13.83 -2.37
N LYS A 110 3.36 -14.08 -1.37
CA LYS A 110 1.91 -14.08 -1.48
C LYS A 110 1.33 -13.04 -0.54
N VAL A 111 0.63 -12.06 -1.09
CA VAL A 111 -0.01 -10.99 -0.33
C VAL A 111 -1.51 -11.13 -0.46
N HIS A 112 -2.18 -11.29 0.66
CA HIS A 112 -3.64 -11.25 0.73
C HIS A 112 -4.08 -9.97 1.41
N ALA A 113 -5.23 -9.46 1.04
CA ALA A 113 -5.92 -8.42 1.78
C ALA A 113 -7.23 -8.97 2.35
N PHE A 114 -7.71 -8.35 3.41
CA PHE A 114 -9.04 -8.63 3.93
C PHE A 114 -9.70 -7.32 4.36
N ASN A 115 -11.00 -7.26 4.14
CA ASN A 115 -11.81 -6.09 4.39
C ASN A 115 -12.64 -6.27 5.65
N ALA A 116 -12.96 -5.16 6.32
CA ALA A 116 -13.94 -5.12 7.40
C ALA A 116 -15.10 -4.19 7.03
N LYS A 117 -16.26 -4.41 7.67
CA LYS A 117 -17.43 -3.55 7.52
C LYS A 117 -17.55 -2.59 8.70
N ALA A 118 -17.63 -1.30 8.44
CA ALA A 118 -18.03 -0.31 9.44
C ALA A 118 -18.99 0.69 8.81
N LYS A 119 -20.04 1.05 9.56
CA LYS A 119 -21.02 2.09 9.17
C LYS A 119 -21.56 1.91 7.74
N GLY A 120 -21.81 0.66 7.34
CA GLY A 120 -22.37 0.31 6.04
C GLY A 120 -21.38 0.27 4.87
N LYS A 121 -20.09 0.53 5.11
CA LYS A 121 -19.03 0.51 4.08
C LYS A 121 -17.99 -0.56 4.37
N PHE A 122 -17.40 -1.10 3.31
CA PHE A 122 -16.23 -1.96 3.40
C PHE A 122 -14.97 -1.11 3.26
N PHE A 123 -13.92 -1.47 3.99
CA PHE A 123 -12.61 -0.86 3.89
C PHE A 123 -11.55 -1.95 4.11
N THR A 124 -10.35 -1.72 3.58
CA THR A 124 -9.21 -2.62 3.81
C THR A 124 -8.82 -2.57 5.29
N HIS A 125 -8.95 -3.70 5.98
CA HIS A 125 -8.68 -3.80 7.42
C HIS A 125 -7.26 -4.27 7.73
N GLY A 126 -6.69 -5.05 6.81
CA GLY A 126 -5.34 -5.55 6.94
C GLY A 126 -4.91 -6.38 5.74
N PHE A 127 -3.73 -6.96 5.87
CA PHE A 127 -3.11 -7.81 4.88
C PHE A 127 -2.38 -8.97 5.54
N ASP A 128 -2.31 -10.09 4.83
CA ASP A 128 -1.44 -11.21 5.16
C ASP A 128 -0.31 -11.25 4.13
N VAL A 129 0.92 -11.54 4.57
CA VAL A 129 2.06 -11.73 3.68
C VAL A 129 2.78 -13.01 4.06
N ALA A 130 3.03 -13.87 3.07
CA ALA A 130 3.95 -15.01 3.22
C ALA A 130 5.11 -14.84 2.25
N VAL A 131 6.32 -15.01 2.78
CA VAL A 131 7.58 -14.84 2.06
C VAL A 131 8.39 -16.12 2.18
N LYS A 132 8.90 -16.58 1.04
CA LYS A 132 9.88 -17.67 0.95
C LYS A 132 11.09 -17.16 0.20
N ILE A 133 12.24 -17.15 0.86
CA ILE A 133 13.54 -16.81 0.29
C ILE A 133 14.26 -18.14 0.04
N THR A 134 14.77 -18.33 -1.17
CA THR A 134 15.57 -19.50 -1.54
C THR A 134 16.90 -19.00 -2.09
N TYR A 135 17.98 -19.25 -1.36
CA TYR A 135 19.35 -18.90 -1.77
C TYR A 135 19.89 -19.96 -2.74
N ASP A 136 20.83 -19.57 -3.60
CA ASP A 136 21.43 -20.48 -4.60
C ASP A 136 22.24 -21.63 -3.97
N GLU A 137 22.81 -21.39 -2.78
CA GLU A 137 23.49 -22.42 -1.97
C GLU A 137 22.53 -23.43 -1.32
N GLY A 138 21.22 -23.25 -1.48
CA GLY A 138 20.18 -24.17 -0.98
C GLY A 138 19.52 -23.76 0.34
N THR A 139 20.02 -22.72 1.02
CA THR A 139 19.39 -22.17 2.24
C THR A 139 17.98 -21.67 1.92
N VAL A 140 17.00 -22.02 2.75
CA VAL A 140 15.60 -21.56 2.60
C VAL A 140 15.12 -20.88 3.87
N VAL A 141 14.67 -19.63 3.74
CA VAL A 141 14.06 -18.86 4.82
C VAL A 141 12.60 -18.65 4.50
N LYS A 142 11.72 -18.90 5.47
CA LYS A 142 10.28 -18.72 5.32
C LYS A 142 9.76 -17.88 6.47
N MET A 143 8.79 -17.04 6.17
CA MET A 143 8.09 -16.24 7.16
C MET A 143 6.69 -15.93 6.65
N SER A 144 5.75 -15.80 7.58
CA SER A 144 4.39 -15.40 7.26
C SER A 144 3.81 -14.52 8.36
N SER A 145 2.98 -13.55 7.99
CA SER A 145 2.43 -12.61 8.95
C SER A 145 1.05 -12.09 8.56
N ARG A 146 0.28 -11.73 9.58
CA ARG A 146 -1.00 -11.03 9.51
C ARG A 146 -0.84 -9.68 10.16
N ASN A 147 -1.18 -8.65 9.41
CA ASN A 147 -1.01 -7.27 9.81
C ASN A 147 -2.33 -6.54 9.60
N TYR A 148 -2.84 -5.88 10.62
CA TYR A 148 -4.12 -5.18 10.54
C TYR A 148 -4.09 -3.99 11.48
N GLY A 149 -5.01 -3.07 11.25
CA GLY A 149 -5.05 -1.86 12.05
C GLY A 149 -6.40 -1.19 12.02
N THR A 150 -6.53 -0.26 12.95
CA THR A 150 -7.68 0.63 13.07
C THR A 150 -7.17 2.03 13.40
N ALA A 151 -7.93 3.03 13.01
CA ALA A 151 -7.70 4.39 13.49
C ALA A 151 -8.98 4.96 14.11
N ASP A 152 -8.80 5.82 15.11
CA ASP A 152 -9.86 6.59 15.74
C ASP A 152 -9.38 8.01 16.01
N ASN A 153 -10.00 8.98 15.34
CA ASN A 153 -9.70 10.41 15.48
C ASN A 153 -8.20 10.74 15.29
N GLY A 154 -7.59 10.15 14.28
CA GLY A 154 -6.17 10.34 13.95
C GLY A 154 -5.19 9.55 14.82
N VAL A 155 -5.67 8.71 15.75
CA VAL A 155 -4.82 7.79 16.52
C VAL A 155 -4.84 6.43 15.85
N TYR A 156 -3.68 5.94 15.43
CA TYR A 156 -3.51 4.72 14.67
C TYR A 156 -2.98 3.59 15.55
N SER A 157 -3.58 2.41 15.45
CA SER A 157 -3.13 1.20 16.14
C SER A 157 -2.94 0.07 15.13
N PHE A 158 -1.82 -0.64 15.27
CA PHE A 158 -1.46 -1.77 14.44
C PHE A 158 -1.32 -3.03 15.30
N MET A 159 -1.85 -4.13 14.79
CA MET A 159 -1.64 -5.47 15.33
C MET A 159 -0.89 -6.30 14.31
N LYS A 160 0.14 -6.99 14.80
CA LYS A 160 1.09 -7.77 14.01
C LYS A 160 1.14 -9.16 14.61
N LYS A 161 0.95 -10.17 13.77
CA LYS A 161 1.08 -11.59 14.14
C LYS A 161 1.94 -12.29 13.11
N GLY A 162 2.85 -13.14 13.55
CA GLY A 162 3.90 -13.67 12.71
C GLY A 162 4.27 -15.11 13.03
N THR A 163 4.79 -15.81 12.03
CA THR A 163 5.40 -17.13 12.17
C THR A 163 6.68 -17.16 11.34
N MET A 164 7.80 -17.42 12.00
CA MET A 164 9.11 -17.62 11.37
C MET A 164 9.35 -19.11 11.09
N GLY A 165 10.08 -19.42 10.01
CA GLY A 165 10.42 -20.80 9.62
C GLY A 165 9.36 -21.49 8.74
N GLU A 166 8.14 -20.93 8.66
CA GLU A 166 7.05 -21.51 7.87
C GLU A 166 6.50 -20.57 6.79
N TYR A 167 6.05 -21.16 5.69
CA TYR A 167 5.39 -20.45 4.58
C TYR A 167 3.89 -20.74 4.65
N LEU A 168 3.18 -19.98 5.50
CA LEU A 168 1.74 -20.14 5.74
C LEU A 168 0.98 -18.96 5.14
N PRO A 169 0.68 -18.95 3.83
CA PRO A 169 -0.09 -17.86 3.23
C PRO A 169 -1.44 -17.69 3.90
N ASP A 170 -2.06 -18.79 4.33
CA ASP A 170 -3.42 -18.87 4.87
C ASP A 170 -3.50 -18.97 6.40
N GLY A 171 -2.36 -18.84 7.09
CA GLY A 171 -2.23 -19.03 8.52
C GLY A 171 -2.13 -20.51 8.95
N PRO A 172 -2.19 -20.80 10.26
CA PRO A 172 -2.34 -19.85 11.36
C PRO A 172 -1.14 -18.90 11.50
N TRP A 173 -1.34 -17.75 12.15
CA TRP A 173 -0.26 -16.81 12.48
C TRP A 173 0.02 -16.88 13.98
N GLY A 174 1.28 -17.08 14.33
CA GLY A 174 1.78 -17.03 15.71
C GLY A 174 1.99 -15.61 16.20
N ASP A 175 2.83 -15.48 17.23
CA ASP A 175 3.20 -14.21 17.87
C ASP A 175 4.70 -13.88 17.66
N ASP A 176 5.33 -14.46 16.63
CA ASP A 176 6.74 -14.18 16.31
C ASP A 176 6.91 -12.77 15.72
N ASP A 177 8.01 -12.12 16.09
CA ASP A 177 8.45 -10.90 15.43
C ASP A 177 9.03 -11.20 14.05
N ILE A 178 8.48 -10.55 13.03
CA ILE A 178 8.94 -10.70 11.63
C ILE A 178 10.08 -9.72 11.37
N ASP A 179 11.28 -10.13 11.76
CA ASP A 179 12.53 -9.45 11.46
C ASP A 179 13.55 -10.49 11.00
N TYR A 180 13.95 -10.40 9.73
CA TYR A 180 15.01 -11.24 9.17
C TYR A 180 16.16 -10.38 8.72
N LYS A 181 17.37 -10.76 9.15
CA LYS A 181 18.63 -10.09 8.81
C LYS A 181 19.67 -11.12 8.41
N ASP A 182 20.24 -10.91 7.25
CA ASP A 182 21.46 -11.59 6.80
C ASP A 182 22.45 -10.49 6.43
N ALA A 183 23.35 -10.22 7.39
CA ALA A 183 24.32 -9.13 7.31
C ALA A 183 25.36 -9.38 6.21
N GLN A 184 25.68 -10.64 5.92
CA GLN A 184 26.66 -11.01 4.90
C GLN A 184 26.18 -10.59 3.51
N ASN A 185 24.92 -10.87 3.18
CA ASN A 185 24.34 -10.54 1.89
C ASN A 185 23.60 -9.19 1.88
N GLY A 186 23.57 -8.48 3.01
CA GLY A 186 22.85 -7.21 3.15
C GLY A 186 21.34 -7.33 2.99
N ILE A 187 20.79 -8.49 3.36
CA ILE A 187 19.36 -8.78 3.29
C ILE A 187 18.69 -8.35 4.60
N ARG A 188 17.59 -7.62 4.46
CA ARG A 188 16.72 -7.26 5.58
C ARG A 188 15.26 -7.33 5.13
N VAL A 189 14.46 -8.01 5.93
CA VAL A 189 13.00 -8.02 5.82
C VAL A 189 12.47 -7.46 7.11
N GLU A 190 11.73 -6.36 7.03
CA GLU A 190 11.25 -5.66 8.21
C GLU A 190 9.88 -5.05 8.03
N LEU A 191 9.17 -4.95 9.14
CA LEU A 191 7.87 -4.31 9.23
C LEU A 191 7.98 -3.05 10.10
N LYS A 192 7.85 -1.88 9.47
CA LYS A 192 8.02 -0.56 10.09
C LYS A 192 6.69 0.15 10.26
N GLU A 193 6.55 0.86 11.37
CA GLU A 193 5.51 1.88 11.52
C GLU A 193 6.08 3.25 11.16
N ASN A 194 5.50 3.90 10.15
CA ASN A 194 5.77 5.29 9.83
C ASN A 194 4.66 6.13 10.48
N SER A 195 4.92 6.62 11.69
CA SER A 195 3.97 7.43 12.47
C SER A 195 3.68 8.79 11.81
N TYR A 196 4.61 9.33 11.03
CA TYR A 196 4.39 10.58 10.30
C TYR A 196 3.33 10.41 9.19
N ASN A 197 3.44 9.33 8.42
CA ASN A 197 2.47 9.00 7.36
C ASN A 197 1.23 8.24 7.85
N ASN A 198 1.26 7.76 9.10
CA ASN A 198 0.29 6.82 9.68
C ASN A 198 0.19 5.51 8.89
N GLN A 199 1.35 4.94 8.56
CA GLN A 199 1.49 3.78 7.69
C GLN A 199 2.17 2.62 8.40
N LEU A 200 1.76 1.41 8.06
CA LEU A 200 2.53 0.20 8.28
C LEU A 200 3.21 -0.18 6.96
N VAL A 201 4.53 -0.36 6.97
CA VAL A 201 5.35 -0.61 5.79
C VAL A 201 6.14 -1.90 5.96
N TYR A 202 5.79 -2.92 5.19
CA TYR A 202 6.59 -4.13 5.02
C TYR A 202 7.60 -3.89 3.90
N ASP A 203 8.89 -3.90 4.23
CA ASP A 203 9.96 -3.52 3.31
C ASP A 203 10.93 -4.68 3.09
N PHE A 204 11.01 -5.17 1.85
CA PHE A 204 12.02 -6.14 1.41
C PHE A 204 12.71 -5.63 0.15
N ARG A 205 13.52 -4.58 0.35
CA ARG A 205 14.25 -3.88 -0.71
C ARG A 205 15.14 -4.74 -1.58
N ARG A 206 15.60 -5.91 -1.10
CA ARG A 206 16.50 -6.79 -1.86
C ARG A 206 15.77 -7.79 -2.77
N CYS A 207 14.45 -7.92 -2.60
CA CYS A 207 13.56 -8.59 -3.54
C CYS A 207 12.53 -7.65 -4.18
N GLY A 208 12.62 -6.34 -3.91
CA GLY A 208 11.96 -5.30 -4.68
C GLY A 208 10.51 -5.13 -4.30
N VAL A 209 10.08 -5.74 -3.19
CA VAL A 209 8.72 -5.69 -2.72
C VAL A 209 8.60 -4.72 -1.55
N THR A 210 7.63 -3.82 -1.66
CA THR A 210 7.21 -2.95 -0.56
C THR A 210 5.69 -3.02 -0.44
N ILE A 211 5.20 -3.32 0.77
CA ILE A 211 3.77 -3.32 1.08
C ILE A 211 3.49 -2.16 2.03
N THR A 212 2.62 -1.25 1.64
CA THR A 212 2.20 -0.10 2.45
C THR A 212 0.73 -0.25 2.81
N PHE A 213 0.41 -0.13 4.09
CA PHE A 213 -0.95 -0.21 4.61
C PHE A 213 -1.29 1.02 5.44
N VAL A 214 -2.46 1.59 5.17
CA VAL A 214 -3.06 2.69 5.94
C VAL A 214 -4.43 2.20 6.43
N PRO A 215 -4.68 2.08 7.74
CA PRO A 215 -5.96 1.63 8.25
C PRO A 215 -7.00 2.75 8.12
N TYR A 216 -8.27 2.35 8.09
CA TYR A 216 -9.39 3.29 8.05
C TYR A 216 -9.67 3.90 9.43
N ASP A 217 -9.88 5.22 9.47
CA ASP A 217 -10.31 5.96 10.64
C ASP A 217 -11.83 5.94 10.79
N LEU A 218 -12.30 5.26 11.85
CA LEU A 218 -13.72 5.05 12.13
C LEU A 218 -14.47 6.34 12.46
N THR A 219 -13.76 7.37 12.93
CA THR A 219 -14.33 8.63 13.40
C THR A 219 -14.14 9.75 12.38
N SER A 220 -12.92 9.97 11.90
CA SER A 220 -12.59 11.02 10.92
C SER A 220 -13.14 10.71 9.52
N ARG A 221 -13.28 9.43 9.16
CA ARG A 221 -13.87 8.98 7.88
C ARG A 221 -13.17 9.62 6.67
N ARG A 222 -13.88 10.45 5.90
CA ARG A 222 -13.37 11.17 4.72
C ARG A 222 -12.35 12.26 5.08
N GLU A 223 -12.32 12.66 6.34
CA GLU A 223 -11.44 13.67 6.89
C GLU A 223 -10.10 13.11 7.34
N GLN A 224 -9.90 11.79 7.21
CA GLN A 224 -8.63 11.16 7.46
C GLN A 224 -7.54 11.77 6.58
N LYS A 225 -6.37 12.03 7.19
CA LYS A 225 -5.22 12.69 6.55
C LYS A 225 -4.66 11.92 5.35
N SER A 226 -4.51 10.62 5.50
CA SER A 226 -4.00 9.70 4.50
C SER A 226 -5.14 8.87 3.93
N ILE A 227 -5.06 8.49 2.65
CA ILE A 227 -6.05 7.60 2.06
C ILE A 227 -5.90 6.20 2.67
N PRO A 228 -6.96 5.60 3.23
CA PRO A 228 -6.90 4.25 3.74
C PRO A 228 -6.83 3.24 2.59
N GLY A 229 -6.04 2.19 2.78
CA GLY A 229 -5.79 1.23 1.73
C GLY A 229 -4.55 0.36 1.91
N LEU A 230 -4.29 -0.47 0.92
CA LEU A 230 -3.10 -1.31 0.78
C LEU A 230 -2.45 -1.02 -0.58
N SER A 231 -1.13 -0.90 -0.62
CA SER A 231 -0.33 -0.83 -1.84
C SER A 231 0.69 -1.95 -1.80
N VAL A 232 0.80 -2.73 -2.86
CA VAL A 232 1.89 -3.68 -3.08
C VAL A 232 2.70 -3.22 -4.28
N ALA A 233 3.87 -2.66 -4.01
CA ALA A 233 4.81 -2.18 -5.01
C ALA A 233 5.90 -3.22 -5.29
N ILE A 234 6.23 -3.39 -6.57
CA ILE A 234 7.28 -4.28 -7.06
C ILE A 234 8.23 -3.45 -7.92
N ASN A 235 9.50 -3.37 -7.54
CA ASN A 235 10.55 -2.72 -8.32
C ASN A 235 11.16 -3.71 -9.31
N CYS A 236 10.92 -3.50 -10.60
CA CYS A 236 11.31 -4.43 -11.66
C CYS A 236 12.75 -4.27 -12.15
N ALA A 237 13.45 -3.21 -11.75
CA ALA A 237 14.83 -2.93 -12.21
C ALA A 237 15.86 -2.99 -11.10
N MET A 238 15.58 -3.76 -10.06
CA MET A 238 16.60 -4.02 -9.05
C MET A 238 17.73 -4.84 -9.60
#